data_AF-A0A6B2UHC9-F1
#
_entry.id   AF-A0A6B2UHC9-F1
#
_cell.length_a   1.000
_cell.length_b   1.000
_cell.length_c   1.000
_cell.angle_alpha   90.00
_cell.angle_beta   90.00
_cell.angle_gamma   90.00
#
_symmetry.space_group_name_H-M   'P 1'
#
loop_
_entity.id
_entity.type
_entity.pdbx_description
1 polymer ?
#
loop_
_entity_poly.entity_id
_entity_poly.type
_entity_poly.pdbx_seq_one_letter_code
_entity_poly.pdbx_strand_id
1 'polypeptide(L)'
;MNERVAAVLRGLGNRESVADVGGMAERALAAGEARFLGDLGVALAGSGADAWQHRNVFGHLLRLLCLTPGREHVEEAVRLVAATNGTTPPYPRLAAALLAEAQPPADLGAVFAGGARAHAPEELRACLVHELVLRGTLTGEVPALDRWARSSHWRHHPLRRLPLKLLTVERRPALASNSPRGSSRSLPDPRPGASVAPARPDSRPPLATERTDDAFRADAGAAVRNWCAESNGTYVSGRWELSAPVAEAAVPLLLRGLGLASLTTAKTRRPLALTRPTPEQVWAVLFAAAAHGGAYNTGEYGAYGRLAAWRSFAALAGAPGDAEPAHVEEIASGRAWYGFAGVTKWFRMVAWDIGFAAVSPDGRELAVLAATDTD
;
A
#
# COMPACT_ATOMS: atom_id res chain seq x y z
N MET A 1 -31.88 -17.87 12.17
CA MET A 1 -31.23 -17.78 10.84
C MET A 1 -32.33 -17.71 9.79
N ASN A 2 -32.29 -16.76 8.86
CA ASN A 2 -33.28 -16.60 7.80
C ASN A 2 -33.25 -17.83 6.86
N GLU A 3 -34.41 -18.42 6.52
CA GLU A 3 -34.50 -19.61 5.67
C GLU A 3 -33.85 -19.40 4.29
N ARG A 4 -33.95 -18.18 3.74
CA ARG A 4 -33.29 -17.80 2.48
C ARG A 4 -31.77 -17.79 2.60
N VAL A 5 -31.23 -17.33 3.72
CA VAL A 5 -29.77 -17.37 3.99
C VAL A 5 -29.30 -18.82 4.12
N ALA A 6 -30.04 -19.64 4.87
CA ALA A 6 -29.74 -21.07 5.00
C ALA A 6 -29.75 -21.79 3.65
N ALA A 7 -30.70 -21.44 2.76
CA ALA A 7 -30.77 -22.00 1.41
C ALA A 7 -29.57 -21.67 0.54
N VAL A 8 -29.05 -20.44 0.61
CA VAL A 8 -27.86 -20.01 -0.14
C VAL A 8 -26.59 -20.73 0.35
N LEU A 9 -26.47 -20.95 1.66
CA LEU A 9 -25.30 -21.61 2.25
C LEU A 9 -25.26 -23.11 1.95
N ARG A 10 -26.42 -23.76 1.78
CA ARG A 10 -26.49 -25.20 1.48
C ARG A 10 -25.78 -25.51 0.16
N GLY A 11 -24.69 -26.27 0.27
CA GLY A 11 -23.91 -26.75 -0.88
C GLY A 11 -23.01 -25.71 -1.54
N LEU A 12 -22.87 -24.50 -0.96
CA LEU A 12 -22.03 -23.43 -1.53
C LEU A 12 -20.57 -23.88 -1.72
N GLY A 13 -20.00 -24.58 -0.74
CA GLY A 13 -18.62 -25.09 -0.79
C GLY A 13 -18.36 -26.13 -1.89
N ASN A 14 -19.40 -26.74 -2.47
CA ASN A 14 -19.28 -27.76 -3.51
C ASN A 14 -19.54 -27.19 -4.92
N ARG A 15 -19.75 -25.87 -5.06
CA ARG A 15 -20.05 -25.26 -6.36
C ARG A 15 -18.78 -24.97 -7.15
N GLU A 16 -18.85 -25.22 -8.46
CA GLU A 16 -17.82 -24.82 -9.41
C GLU A 16 -17.85 -23.31 -9.71
N SER A 17 -19.00 -22.67 -9.49
CA SER A 17 -19.20 -21.24 -9.70
C SER A 17 -20.16 -20.64 -8.67
N VAL A 18 -19.94 -19.37 -8.34
CA VAL A 18 -20.78 -18.58 -7.41
C VAL A 18 -21.47 -17.39 -8.09
N ALA A 19 -21.45 -17.34 -9.43
CA ALA A 19 -21.99 -16.22 -10.20
C ALA A 19 -23.49 -16.00 -9.97
N ASP A 20 -24.26 -17.08 -9.77
CA ASP A 20 -25.69 -17.01 -9.50
C ASP A 20 -25.99 -16.39 -8.12
N VAL A 21 -25.17 -16.71 -7.11
CA VAL A 21 -25.23 -16.10 -5.78
C VAL A 21 -24.88 -14.61 -5.86
N GLY A 22 -23.87 -14.24 -6.66
CA GLY A 22 -23.55 -12.84 -6.94
C GLY A 22 -24.72 -12.08 -7.57
N GLY A 23 -25.31 -12.63 -8.64
CA GLY A 23 -26.47 -12.03 -9.30
C GLY A 23 -27.71 -11.95 -8.38
N MET A 24 -27.90 -12.91 -7.48
CA MET A 24 -28.94 -12.84 -6.44
C MET A 24 -28.69 -11.69 -5.47
N ALA A 25 -27.44 -11.50 -5.02
CA ALA A 25 -27.09 -10.40 -4.11
C ALA A 25 -27.29 -9.03 -4.77
N GLU A 26 -26.87 -8.88 -6.04
CA GLU A 26 -27.10 -7.65 -6.83
C GLU A 26 -28.60 -7.31 -6.92
N ARG A 27 -29.46 -8.31 -7.24
CA ARG A 27 -30.92 -8.11 -7.31
C ARG A 27 -31.55 -7.77 -5.95
N ALA A 28 -31.11 -8.43 -4.89
CA ALA A 28 -31.60 -8.17 -3.54
C ALA A 28 -31.26 -6.74 -3.09
N LEU A 29 -30.02 -6.28 -3.36
CA LEU A 29 -29.62 -4.91 -3.07
C LEU A 29 -30.43 -3.89 -3.87
N ALA A 30 -30.67 -4.14 -5.16
CA ALA A 30 -31.51 -3.28 -6.00
C ALA A 30 -32.97 -3.21 -5.50
N ALA A 31 -33.45 -4.25 -4.81
CA ALA A 31 -34.75 -4.28 -4.14
C ALA A 31 -34.75 -3.64 -2.75
N GLY A 32 -33.63 -3.05 -2.30
CA GLY A 32 -33.49 -2.42 -0.98
C GLY A 32 -33.25 -3.42 0.16
N GLU A 33 -32.88 -4.66 -0.13
CA GLU A 33 -32.70 -5.71 0.88
C GLU A 33 -31.28 -5.73 1.47
N ALA A 34 -30.72 -4.57 1.87
CA ALA A 34 -29.37 -4.46 2.43
C ALA A 34 -29.14 -5.39 3.63
N ARG A 35 -30.16 -5.50 4.50
CA ARG A 35 -30.14 -6.41 5.66
C ARG A 35 -29.97 -7.88 5.27
N PHE A 36 -30.55 -8.32 4.15
CA PHE A 36 -30.39 -9.70 3.68
C PHE A 36 -28.93 -9.99 3.31
N LEU A 37 -28.25 -9.07 2.61
CA LEU A 37 -26.82 -9.18 2.32
C LEU A 37 -26.01 -9.21 3.62
N GLY A 38 -26.37 -8.35 4.57
CA GLY A 38 -25.82 -8.35 5.92
C GLY A 38 -25.89 -9.71 6.61
N ASP A 39 -27.08 -10.31 6.65
CA ASP A 39 -27.33 -11.58 7.32
C ASP A 39 -26.59 -12.74 6.64
N LEU A 40 -26.53 -12.73 5.30
CA LEU A 40 -25.77 -13.69 4.52
C LEU A 40 -24.26 -13.56 4.80
N GLY A 41 -23.73 -12.35 4.82
CA GLY A 41 -22.31 -12.09 5.11
C GLY A 41 -21.89 -12.54 6.51
N VAL A 42 -22.70 -12.22 7.53
CA VAL A 42 -22.46 -12.68 8.90
C VAL A 42 -22.49 -14.20 9.00
N ALA A 43 -23.45 -14.85 8.34
CA ALA A 43 -23.54 -16.31 8.33
C ALA A 43 -22.36 -16.97 7.59
N LEU A 44 -21.87 -16.36 6.51
CA LEU A 44 -20.65 -16.79 5.83
C LEU A 44 -19.43 -16.69 6.74
N ALA A 45 -19.25 -15.57 7.45
CA ALA A 45 -18.14 -15.40 8.40
C ALA A 45 -18.19 -16.43 9.55
N GLY A 46 -19.39 -16.72 10.07
CA GLY A 46 -19.60 -17.72 11.13
C GLY A 46 -19.50 -19.17 10.67
N SER A 47 -19.50 -19.44 9.36
CA SER A 47 -19.50 -20.82 8.82
C SER A 47 -18.15 -21.54 8.96
N GLY A 48 -17.05 -20.80 9.21
CA GLY A 48 -15.70 -21.36 9.38
C GLY A 48 -15.16 -22.10 8.14
N ALA A 49 -15.89 -22.11 7.02
CA ALA A 49 -15.50 -22.80 5.81
C ALA A 49 -14.48 -21.97 5.04
N ASP A 50 -13.23 -22.44 4.98
CA ASP A 50 -12.13 -21.84 4.22
C ASP A 50 -12.21 -22.12 2.71
N ALA A 51 -13.43 -22.38 2.21
CA ALA A 51 -13.68 -22.63 0.81
C ALA A 51 -13.59 -21.30 0.03
N TRP A 52 -12.94 -21.31 -1.14
CA TRP A 52 -12.79 -20.11 -1.97
C TRP A 52 -14.14 -19.48 -2.34
N GLN A 53 -15.19 -20.30 -2.47
CA GLN A 53 -16.56 -19.87 -2.73
C GLN A 53 -17.08 -18.95 -1.62
N HIS A 54 -16.84 -19.30 -0.35
CA HIS A 54 -17.28 -18.50 0.79
C HIS A 54 -16.54 -17.16 0.83
N ARG A 55 -15.22 -17.17 0.63
CA ARG A 55 -14.41 -15.95 0.56
C ARG A 55 -14.83 -15.04 -0.61
N ASN A 56 -15.11 -15.63 -1.78
CA ASN A 56 -15.51 -14.88 -2.96
C ASN A 56 -16.89 -14.22 -2.77
N VAL A 57 -17.89 -14.96 -2.31
CA VAL A 57 -19.23 -14.41 -2.03
C VAL A 57 -19.14 -13.36 -0.93
N PHE A 58 -18.45 -13.62 0.18
CA PHE A 58 -18.30 -12.63 1.25
C PHE A 58 -17.65 -11.33 0.74
N GLY A 59 -16.54 -11.44 0.00
CA GLY A 59 -15.87 -10.29 -0.60
C GLY A 59 -16.77 -9.50 -1.56
N HIS A 60 -17.61 -10.18 -2.33
CA HIS A 60 -18.57 -9.54 -3.21
C HIS A 60 -19.69 -8.81 -2.44
N LEU A 61 -20.26 -9.44 -1.41
CA LEU A 61 -21.26 -8.81 -0.53
C LEU A 61 -20.70 -7.55 0.16
N LEU A 62 -19.47 -7.63 0.66
CA LEU A 62 -18.79 -6.50 1.26
C LEU A 62 -18.62 -5.36 0.25
N ARG A 63 -18.20 -5.67 -0.99
CA ARG A 63 -18.09 -4.66 -2.07
C ARG A 63 -19.43 -4.02 -2.39
N LEU A 64 -20.49 -4.81 -2.52
CA LEU A 64 -21.83 -4.29 -2.79
C LEU A 64 -22.30 -3.30 -1.70
N LEU A 65 -22.13 -3.67 -0.43
CA LEU A 65 -22.53 -2.82 0.70
C LEU A 65 -21.64 -1.57 0.81
N CYS A 66 -20.32 -1.71 0.69
CA CYS A 66 -19.44 -0.54 0.80
C CYS A 66 -19.55 0.44 -0.36
N LEU A 67 -19.83 -0.03 -1.58
CA LEU A 67 -19.87 0.80 -2.79
C LEU A 67 -21.25 1.37 -3.12
N THR A 68 -22.31 0.94 -2.43
CA THR A 68 -23.66 1.50 -2.61
C THR A 68 -23.87 2.62 -1.59
N PRO A 69 -24.04 3.88 -2.02
CA PRO A 69 -24.22 5.00 -1.08
C PRO A 69 -25.39 4.77 -0.14
N GLY A 70 -25.24 5.20 1.12
CA GLY A 70 -26.31 5.22 2.10
C GLY A 70 -25.93 4.61 3.44
N ARG A 71 -26.36 5.27 4.52
CA ARG A 71 -26.07 4.87 5.90
C ARG A 71 -26.43 3.41 6.23
N GLU A 72 -27.54 2.89 5.72
CA GLU A 72 -27.91 1.49 5.96
C GLU A 72 -26.86 0.51 5.41
N HIS A 73 -26.32 0.78 4.22
CA HIS A 73 -25.28 -0.05 3.62
C HIS A 73 -23.97 0.03 4.41
N VAL A 74 -23.61 1.22 4.92
CA VAL A 74 -22.46 1.41 5.81
C VAL A 74 -22.62 0.59 7.09
N GLU A 75 -23.78 0.64 7.73
CA GLU A 75 -24.05 -0.10 8.97
C GLU A 75 -23.97 -1.63 8.76
N GLU A 76 -24.51 -2.14 7.64
CA GLU A 76 -24.41 -3.56 7.30
C GLU A 76 -22.99 -3.97 6.92
N ALA A 77 -22.22 -3.12 6.21
CA ALA A 77 -20.81 -3.37 5.94
C ALA A 77 -19.98 -3.44 7.23
N VAL A 78 -20.22 -2.53 8.19
CA VAL A 78 -19.59 -2.57 9.51
C VAL A 78 -19.93 -3.87 10.23
N ARG A 79 -21.18 -4.32 10.16
CA ARG A 79 -21.60 -5.60 10.75
C ARG A 79 -20.86 -6.79 10.13
N LEU A 80 -20.68 -6.81 8.80
CA LEU A 80 -19.89 -7.83 8.12
C LEU A 80 -18.45 -7.86 8.61
N VAL A 81 -17.78 -6.71 8.65
CA VAL A 81 -16.38 -6.61 9.09
C VAL A 81 -16.22 -6.99 10.57
N ALA A 82 -17.18 -6.64 11.42
CA ALA A 82 -17.19 -7.06 12.82
C ALA A 82 -17.34 -8.58 12.98
N ALA A 83 -18.09 -9.24 12.09
CA ALA A 83 -18.34 -10.67 12.17
C ALA A 83 -17.13 -11.55 11.78
N THR A 84 -16.11 -10.98 11.15
CA THR A 84 -14.94 -11.77 10.71
C THR A 84 -14.01 -12.13 11.87
N ASN A 85 -14.10 -11.48 13.04
CA ASN A 85 -13.31 -11.79 14.25
C ASN A 85 -11.81 -12.01 14.01
N GLY A 86 -11.21 -11.32 13.02
CA GLY A 86 -9.79 -11.47 12.68
C GLY A 86 -9.45 -12.66 11.78
N THR A 87 -10.44 -13.34 11.19
CA THR A 87 -10.22 -14.26 10.06
C THR A 87 -9.67 -13.49 8.85
N THR A 88 -8.75 -14.11 8.12
CA THR A 88 -8.16 -13.59 6.87
C THR A 88 -9.15 -13.73 5.70
N PRO A 89 -9.13 -12.85 4.65
CA PRO A 89 -8.20 -11.75 4.33
C PRO A 89 -8.53 -10.42 5.04
N PRO A 90 -7.74 -9.33 4.87
CA PRO A 90 -7.81 -8.11 5.69
C PRO A 90 -9.04 -7.23 5.36
N TYR A 91 -10.24 -7.75 5.65
CA TYR A 91 -11.51 -7.10 5.38
C TYR A 91 -11.65 -5.68 5.97
N PRO A 92 -11.10 -5.35 7.16
CA PRO A 92 -11.12 -3.97 7.64
C PRO A 92 -10.44 -2.98 6.69
N ARG A 93 -9.32 -3.38 6.07
CA ARG A 93 -8.54 -2.52 5.15
C ARG A 93 -9.25 -2.35 3.82
N LEU A 94 -9.76 -3.45 3.26
CA LEU A 94 -10.58 -3.42 2.05
C LEU A 94 -11.84 -2.56 2.25
N ALA A 95 -12.58 -2.80 3.33
CA ALA A 95 -13.80 -2.05 3.63
C ALA A 95 -13.53 -0.55 3.81
N ALA A 96 -12.45 -0.18 4.51
CA ALA A 96 -12.04 1.21 4.64
C ALA A 96 -11.80 1.88 3.28
N ALA A 97 -11.07 1.22 2.37
CA ALA A 97 -10.80 1.74 1.03
C ALA A 97 -12.08 1.91 0.19
N LEU A 98 -13.00 0.93 0.25
CA LEU A 98 -14.26 0.96 -0.48
C LEU A 98 -15.22 2.03 0.06
N LEU A 99 -15.35 2.13 1.39
CA LEU A 99 -16.20 3.11 2.06
C LEU A 99 -15.70 4.53 1.77
N ALA A 100 -14.40 4.78 1.86
CA ALA A 100 -13.82 6.08 1.57
C ALA A 100 -14.00 6.51 0.11
N GLU A 101 -14.10 5.56 -0.83
CA GLU A 101 -14.29 5.85 -2.25
C GLU A 101 -15.73 6.19 -2.60
N ALA A 102 -16.71 5.49 -2.02
CA ALA A 102 -18.10 5.54 -2.49
C ALA A 102 -19.08 6.26 -1.56
N GLN A 103 -18.76 6.42 -0.28
CA GLN A 103 -19.72 6.95 0.69
C GLN A 103 -19.57 8.46 0.89
N PRO A 104 -20.68 9.20 0.98
CA PRO A 104 -20.63 10.59 1.37
C PRO A 104 -20.16 10.71 2.84
N PRO A 105 -19.43 11.79 3.21
CA PRO A 105 -18.93 12.00 4.57
C PRO A 105 -20.01 11.89 5.67
N ALA A 106 -21.24 12.31 5.37
CA ALA A 106 -22.35 12.28 6.32
C ALA A 106 -22.71 10.86 6.78
N ASP A 107 -22.67 9.88 5.87
CA ASP A 107 -23.03 8.48 6.17
C ASP A 107 -21.91 7.76 6.93
N LEU A 108 -20.66 8.17 6.73
CA LEU A 108 -19.49 7.59 7.41
C LEU A 108 -19.44 7.89 8.92
N GLY A 109 -20.21 8.88 9.39
CA GLY A 109 -20.33 9.17 10.83
C GLY A 109 -20.76 7.96 11.67
N ALA A 110 -21.55 7.04 11.09
CA ALA A 110 -22.01 5.82 11.76
C ALA A 110 -20.86 4.88 12.16
N VAL A 111 -19.75 4.88 11.42
CA VAL A 111 -18.57 4.07 11.73
C VAL A 111 -17.89 4.55 13.01
N PHE A 112 -17.92 5.85 13.30
CA PHE A 112 -17.20 6.46 14.42
C PHE A 112 -18.06 6.75 15.65
N ALA A 113 -19.37 6.95 15.47
CA ALA A 113 -20.27 7.40 16.55
C ALA A 113 -20.64 6.30 17.57
N GLY A 114 -20.18 5.06 17.40
CA GLY A 114 -20.40 3.97 18.37
C GLY A 114 -21.84 3.46 18.47
N GLY A 115 -22.74 3.87 17.56
CA GLY A 115 -24.16 3.52 17.56
C GLY A 115 -24.62 2.66 16.38
N ALA A 116 -23.69 2.12 15.57
CA ALA A 116 -24.02 1.14 14.55
C ALA A 116 -24.52 -0.16 15.21
N ARG A 117 -25.34 -0.94 14.49
CA ARG A 117 -25.88 -2.25 14.94
C ARG A 117 -24.79 -3.23 15.41
N ALA A 118 -23.53 -2.98 15.01
CA ALA A 118 -22.32 -3.58 15.54
C ALA A 118 -21.28 -2.48 15.82
N HIS A 119 -20.44 -2.68 16.84
CA HIS A 119 -19.29 -1.79 17.06
C HIS A 119 -18.27 -1.96 15.94
N ALA A 120 -17.94 -0.85 15.26
CA ALA A 120 -16.91 -0.87 14.23
C ALA A 120 -15.56 -1.27 14.84
N PRO A 121 -14.85 -2.28 14.27
CA PRO A 121 -13.52 -2.63 14.72
C PRO A 121 -12.58 -1.42 14.71
N GLU A 122 -11.67 -1.32 15.69
CA GLU A 122 -10.68 -0.24 15.76
C GLU A 122 -9.84 -0.17 14.48
N GLU A 123 -9.45 -1.33 13.94
CA GLU A 123 -8.70 -1.43 12.69
C GLU A 123 -9.43 -0.79 11.50
N LEU A 124 -10.75 -1.01 11.38
CA LEU A 124 -11.57 -0.41 10.32
C LEU A 124 -11.59 1.12 10.46
N ARG A 125 -11.80 1.62 11.68
CA ARG A 125 -11.81 3.06 11.96
C ARG A 125 -10.46 3.70 11.65
N ALA A 126 -9.36 3.11 12.09
CA ALA A 126 -8.02 3.61 11.83
C ALA A 126 -7.69 3.61 10.33
N CYS A 127 -8.03 2.53 9.60
CA CYS A 127 -7.82 2.49 8.16
C CYS A 127 -8.68 3.54 7.44
N LEU A 128 -9.97 3.66 7.79
CA LEU A 128 -10.89 4.60 7.15
C LEU A 128 -10.42 6.05 7.27
N VAL A 129 -9.86 6.44 8.41
CA VAL A 129 -9.26 7.77 8.58
C VAL A 129 -8.21 8.05 7.52
N HIS A 130 -7.25 7.13 7.31
CA HIS A 130 -6.18 7.38 6.35
C HIS A 130 -6.61 7.19 4.89
N GLU A 131 -7.60 6.35 4.61
CA GLU A 131 -8.21 6.24 3.28
C GLU A 131 -8.95 7.53 2.87
N LEU A 132 -9.60 8.21 3.82
CA LEU A 132 -10.22 9.52 3.61
C LEU A 132 -9.17 10.61 3.40
N VAL A 133 -8.10 10.62 4.20
CA VAL A 133 -6.97 11.56 4.00
C VAL A 133 -6.35 11.40 2.62
N LEU A 134 -6.13 10.16 2.15
CA LEU A 134 -5.60 9.88 0.81
C LEU A 134 -6.50 10.38 -0.32
N ARG A 135 -7.81 10.49 -0.07
CA ARG A 135 -8.82 11.03 -1.01
C ARG A 135 -9.07 12.52 -0.85
N GLY A 136 -8.40 13.18 0.10
CA GLY A 136 -8.51 14.62 0.31
C GLY A 136 -9.75 15.07 1.10
N THR A 137 -10.49 14.15 1.71
CA THR A 137 -11.60 14.50 2.60
C THR A 137 -11.06 15.12 3.88
N LEU A 138 -11.52 16.31 4.24
CA LEU A 138 -11.08 16.96 5.48
C LEU A 138 -11.73 16.28 6.69
N THR A 139 -10.96 16.07 7.76
CA THR A 139 -11.48 15.43 8.99
C THR A 139 -12.67 16.19 9.60
N GLY A 140 -12.74 17.51 9.39
CA GLY A 140 -13.84 18.36 9.84
C GLY A 140 -15.18 18.12 9.12
N GLU A 141 -15.17 17.47 7.95
CA GLU A 141 -16.40 17.10 7.23
C GLU A 141 -17.15 15.95 7.91
N VAL A 142 -16.46 15.18 8.77
CA VAL A 142 -17.04 14.10 9.56
C VAL A 142 -16.77 14.37 11.05
N PRO A 143 -17.64 15.12 11.76
CA PRO A 143 -17.39 15.50 13.15
C PRO A 143 -17.14 14.32 14.11
N ALA A 144 -17.74 13.15 13.84
CA ALA A 144 -17.51 11.95 14.62
C ALA A 144 -16.09 11.38 14.43
N LEU A 145 -15.54 11.47 13.22
CA LEU A 145 -14.16 11.12 12.90
C LEU A 145 -13.20 12.05 13.64
N ASP A 146 -13.41 13.36 13.56
CA ASP A 146 -12.54 14.36 14.21
C ASP A 146 -12.49 14.18 15.75
N ARG A 147 -13.61 13.78 16.37
CA ARG A 147 -13.62 13.38 17.79
C ARG A 147 -12.82 12.10 18.03
N TRP A 148 -13.04 11.06 17.23
CA TRP A 148 -12.35 9.77 17.37
C TRP A 148 -10.84 9.87 17.11
N ALA A 149 -10.42 10.67 16.13
CA ALA A 149 -9.01 10.84 15.81
C ALA A 149 -8.24 11.60 16.91
N ARG A 150 -8.95 12.38 17.75
CA ARG A 150 -8.37 13.08 18.90
C ARG A 150 -8.45 12.31 20.22
N SER A 151 -9.18 11.19 20.28
CA SER A 151 -9.28 10.43 21.53
C SER A 151 -8.03 9.61 21.82
N SER A 152 -7.77 9.40 23.11
CA SER A 152 -6.52 8.83 23.62
C SER A 152 -6.38 7.30 23.43
N HIS A 153 -7.43 6.64 22.96
CA HIS A 153 -7.54 5.18 22.91
C HIS A 153 -6.72 4.56 21.76
N TRP A 154 -6.57 5.25 20.62
CA TRP A 154 -5.80 4.76 19.48
C TRP A 154 -4.34 5.29 19.45
N ARG A 155 -3.86 5.86 20.57
CA ARG A 155 -2.50 6.46 20.66
C ARG A 155 -1.36 5.48 20.35
N HIS A 156 -1.60 4.19 20.58
CA HIS A 156 -0.64 3.10 20.36
C HIS A 156 -0.79 2.43 18.99
N HIS A 157 -1.80 2.84 18.20
CA HIS A 157 -2.05 2.25 16.90
C HIS A 157 -0.92 2.62 15.92
N PRO A 158 -0.39 1.70 15.09
CA PRO A 158 0.70 2.01 14.17
C PRO A 158 0.42 3.17 13.22
N LEU A 159 -0.81 3.24 12.70
CA LEU A 159 -1.25 4.31 11.79
C LEU A 159 -1.28 5.71 12.44
N ARG A 160 -1.27 5.81 13.77
CA ARG A 160 -1.24 7.10 14.48
C ARG A 160 -0.02 7.96 14.16
N ARG A 161 1.07 7.33 13.71
CA ARG A 161 2.31 8.00 13.28
C ARG A 161 2.16 8.79 11.98
N LEU A 162 1.06 8.58 11.25
CA LEU A 162 0.82 9.27 9.99
C LEU A 162 0.02 10.57 10.22
N PRO A 163 0.36 11.65 9.52
CA PRO A 163 -0.40 12.89 9.62
C PRO A 163 -1.82 12.72 9.09
N LEU A 164 -2.77 13.40 9.75
CA LEU A 164 -4.19 13.48 9.33
C LEU A 164 -4.43 14.48 8.18
N LYS A 165 -3.37 14.79 7.44
CA LYS A 165 -3.36 15.59 6.22
C LYS A 165 -2.33 15.00 5.27
N LEU A 166 -2.48 15.26 3.98
CA LEU A 166 -1.45 14.92 3.01
C LEU A 166 -0.30 15.92 3.08
N LEU A 167 0.91 15.41 3.01
CA LEU A 167 2.12 16.19 2.82
C LEU A 167 2.38 16.43 1.32
N THR A 168 3.39 17.24 1.00
CA THR A 168 3.68 17.64 -0.39
C THR A 168 4.08 16.44 -1.22
N VAL A 169 4.92 15.55 -0.68
CA VAL A 169 5.36 14.32 -1.36
C VAL A 169 4.21 13.35 -1.67
N GLU A 170 3.10 13.46 -0.96
CA GLU A 170 1.93 12.62 -1.13
C GLU A 170 0.92 13.20 -2.12
N ARG A 171 1.21 14.35 -2.76
CA ARG A 171 0.28 15.01 -3.68
C ARG A 171 0.00 14.11 -4.89
N ARG A 172 -1.16 13.41 -4.84
CA ARG A 172 -1.72 12.47 -5.82
C ARG A 172 -1.24 11.03 -5.64
N PRO A 173 -1.63 10.37 -4.54
CA PRO A 173 -1.37 8.94 -4.38
C PRO A 173 -2.11 8.18 -5.49
N ALA A 174 -1.45 7.18 -6.09
CA ALA A 174 -2.07 6.31 -7.08
C ALA A 174 -3.03 5.34 -6.35
N LEU A 175 -4.30 5.72 -6.21
CA LEU A 175 -5.30 4.89 -5.54
C LEU A 175 -5.95 3.90 -6.51
N ALA A 176 -6.43 2.79 -5.97
CA ALA A 176 -7.23 1.84 -6.73
C ALA A 176 -8.60 2.44 -7.05
N SER A 177 -9.14 2.11 -8.23
CA SER A 177 -10.56 2.30 -8.56
C SER A 177 -11.29 1.00 -8.28
N ASN A 178 -12.36 1.06 -7.50
CA ASN A 178 -13.10 -0.12 -7.08
C ASN A 178 -14.47 -0.22 -7.75
N SER A 179 -14.90 -1.46 -7.93
CA SER A 179 -16.23 -1.83 -8.41
C SER A 179 -16.75 -3.03 -7.61
N PRO A 180 -18.06 -3.34 -7.70
CA PRO A 180 -18.63 -4.55 -7.13
C PRO A 180 -17.94 -5.85 -7.59
N ARG A 181 -17.33 -5.84 -8.78
CA ARG A 181 -16.73 -7.02 -9.43
C ARG A 181 -15.21 -7.10 -9.31
N GLY A 182 -14.57 -6.10 -8.70
CA GLY A 182 -13.12 -6.09 -8.55
C GLY A 182 -12.54 -4.69 -8.44
N SER A 183 -11.23 -4.57 -8.63
CA SER A 183 -10.51 -3.31 -8.59
C SER A 183 -9.53 -3.19 -9.75
N SER A 184 -9.35 -1.97 -10.25
CA SER A 184 -8.28 -1.59 -11.18
C SER A 184 -7.28 -0.69 -10.47
N ARG A 185 -6.01 -0.80 -10.84
CA ARG A 185 -4.90 -0.10 -10.16
C ARG A 185 -3.99 0.49 -11.22
N SER A 186 -3.71 1.79 -11.10
CA SER A 186 -2.67 2.43 -11.89
C SER A 186 -1.34 2.23 -11.18
N LEU A 187 -0.36 1.65 -11.89
CA LEU A 187 1.01 1.57 -11.41
C LEU A 187 1.79 2.75 -11.99
N PRO A 188 2.48 3.55 -11.16
CA PRO A 188 3.37 4.59 -11.66
C PRO A 188 4.52 3.97 -12.46
N ASP A 189 5.17 4.78 -13.30
CA ASP A 189 6.40 4.36 -13.98
C ASP A 189 7.42 3.91 -12.91
N PRO A 190 7.95 2.68 -12.98
CA PRO A 190 8.96 2.19 -12.05
C PRO A 190 10.28 2.99 -12.09
N ARG A 191 10.54 3.75 -13.16
CA ARG A 191 11.73 4.61 -13.32
C ARG A 191 11.32 6.04 -13.72
N PRO A 192 10.65 6.77 -12.82
CA PRO A 192 10.15 8.09 -13.16
C PRO A 192 11.29 9.10 -13.25
N GLY A 193 11.04 10.21 -13.94
CA GLY A 193 11.97 11.34 -14.03
C GLY A 193 12.82 11.35 -15.31
N ALA A 194 13.60 12.41 -15.46
CA ALA A 194 14.42 12.62 -16.66
C ALA A 194 15.64 11.69 -16.67
N SER A 195 16.08 11.26 -17.85
CA SER A 195 17.31 10.47 -17.99
C SER A 195 18.54 11.27 -17.53
N VAL A 196 19.42 10.61 -16.78
CA VAL A 196 20.72 11.15 -16.38
C VAL A 196 21.75 10.82 -17.46
N ALA A 197 22.67 11.75 -17.71
CA ALA A 197 23.76 11.53 -18.65
C ALA A 197 24.62 10.32 -18.22
N PRO A 198 25.17 9.55 -19.18
CA PRO A 198 26.05 8.44 -18.85
C PRO A 198 27.30 8.91 -18.11
N ALA A 199 27.90 8.00 -17.34
CA ALA A 199 29.16 8.27 -16.66
C ALA A 199 30.25 8.72 -17.63
N ARG A 200 31.07 9.69 -17.21
CA ARG A 200 32.26 10.10 -17.98
C ARG A 200 33.37 9.06 -17.79
N PRO A 201 34.13 8.68 -18.83
CA PRO A 201 35.14 7.62 -18.77
C PRO A 201 36.21 7.83 -17.68
N ASP A 202 36.48 9.08 -17.38
CA ASP A 202 37.50 9.61 -16.47
C ASP A 202 36.97 9.88 -15.05
N SER A 203 35.67 9.65 -14.80
CA SER A 203 35.09 9.73 -13.46
C SER A 203 35.56 8.58 -12.58
N ARG A 204 36.07 8.90 -11.38
CA ARG A 204 36.42 7.92 -10.37
C ARG A 204 35.41 7.98 -9.22
N PRO A 205 34.66 6.91 -8.94
CA PRO A 205 33.76 6.89 -7.79
C PRO A 205 34.57 6.88 -6.48
N PRO A 206 34.06 7.49 -5.40
CA PRO A 206 34.66 7.34 -4.08
C PRO A 206 34.57 5.89 -3.60
N LEU A 207 35.37 5.54 -2.59
CA LEU A 207 35.24 4.24 -1.93
C LEU A 207 33.97 4.23 -1.09
N ALA A 208 33.24 3.12 -1.11
CA ALA A 208 32.00 2.93 -0.37
C ALA A 208 32.20 1.87 0.72
N THR A 209 31.99 2.27 1.98
CA THR A 209 31.99 1.36 3.13
C THR A 209 30.56 1.03 3.48
N GLU A 210 30.19 -0.25 3.41
CA GLU A 210 28.83 -0.68 3.77
C GLU A 210 28.58 -0.46 5.27
N ARG A 211 27.44 0.17 5.58
CA ARG A 211 26.96 0.44 6.94
C ARG A 211 25.60 -0.20 7.20
N THR A 212 25.14 -1.09 6.32
CA THR A 212 23.82 -1.70 6.38
C THR A 212 23.65 -2.56 7.63
N ASP A 213 22.57 -2.31 8.37
CA ASP A 213 22.09 -3.17 9.46
C ASP A 213 20.69 -3.71 9.15
N ASP A 214 20.21 -4.65 9.97
CA ASP A 214 18.92 -5.31 9.75
C ASP A 214 17.74 -4.36 9.91
N ALA A 215 17.87 -3.36 10.80
CA ALA A 215 16.85 -2.32 10.99
C ALA A 215 16.66 -1.50 9.71
N PHE A 216 17.75 -1.02 9.11
CA PHE A 216 17.73 -0.34 7.82
C PHE A 216 17.12 -1.25 6.74
N ARG A 217 17.52 -2.52 6.66
CA ARG A 217 16.97 -3.43 5.63
C ARG A 217 15.46 -3.58 5.76
N ALA A 218 14.96 -3.76 6.99
CA ALA A 218 13.54 -3.90 7.27
C ALA A 218 12.74 -2.64 6.91
N ASP A 219 13.25 -1.45 7.26
CA ASP A 219 12.56 -0.20 6.98
C ASP A 219 12.64 0.15 5.48
N ALA A 220 13.81 0.07 4.86
CA ALA A 220 13.99 0.30 3.43
C ALA A 220 13.15 -0.66 2.58
N GLY A 221 12.98 -1.91 3.02
CA GLY A 221 12.15 -2.92 2.37
C GLY A 221 10.66 -2.88 2.71
N ALA A 222 10.22 -2.02 3.64
CA ALA A 222 8.85 -2.04 4.16
C ALA A 222 7.76 -1.94 3.07
N ALA A 223 7.98 -1.12 2.03
CA ALA A 223 7.05 -0.91 0.93
C ALA A 223 6.88 -2.10 -0.02
N VAL A 224 7.86 -3.01 -0.06
CA VAL A 224 7.87 -4.19 -0.95
C VAL A 224 7.81 -5.51 -0.16
N ARG A 225 7.63 -5.43 1.16
CA ARG A 225 7.62 -6.59 2.05
C ARG A 225 6.55 -7.62 1.68
N ASN A 226 5.36 -7.15 1.30
CA ASN A 226 4.26 -8.02 0.88
C ASN A 226 4.58 -8.78 -0.42
N TRP A 227 5.41 -8.24 -1.32
CA TRP A 227 5.85 -8.95 -2.53
C TRP A 227 6.63 -10.22 -2.16
N CYS A 228 7.49 -10.13 -1.15
CA CYS A 228 8.26 -11.29 -0.68
C CYS A 228 7.45 -12.27 0.18
N ALA A 229 6.52 -11.74 0.97
CA ALA A 229 5.76 -12.56 1.92
C ALA A 229 4.57 -13.28 1.27
N GLU A 230 3.99 -12.70 0.21
CA GLU A 230 2.70 -13.13 -0.35
C GLU A 230 2.74 -13.34 -1.87
N SER A 231 3.89 -13.13 -2.52
CA SER A 231 4.11 -13.30 -3.97
C SER A 231 5.49 -13.92 -4.21
N ASN A 232 6.06 -13.75 -5.40
CA ASN A 232 7.38 -14.27 -5.80
C ASN A 232 8.48 -13.21 -5.67
N GLY A 233 8.21 -12.13 -4.94
CA GLY A 233 9.05 -10.94 -4.93
C GLY A 233 10.36 -11.15 -4.19
N THR A 234 11.36 -10.38 -4.57
CA THR A 234 12.63 -10.26 -3.86
C THR A 234 13.09 -8.81 -3.83
N TYR A 235 13.81 -8.43 -2.79
CA TYR A 235 14.44 -7.11 -2.71
C TYR A 235 15.85 -7.20 -2.12
N VAL A 236 16.66 -6.21 -2.46
CA VAL A 236 17.96 -5.94 -1.83
C VAL A 236 18.01 -4.47 -1.45
N SER A 237 18.56 -4.19 -0.28
CA SER A 237 18.79 -2.83 0.17
C SER A 237 20.11 -2.72 0.91
N GLY A 238 20.67 -1.51 0.91
CA GLY A 238 21.85 -1.20 1.69
C GLY A 238 22.09 0.30 1.86
N ARG A 239 23.00 0.63 2.77
CA ARG A 239 23.50 1.99 2.98
C ARG A 239 25.02 2.00 3.05
N TRP A 240 25.63 3.04 2.50
CA TRP A 240 27.08 3.20 2.42
C TRP A 240 27.50 4.60 2.85
N GLU A 241 28.64 4.64 3.53
CA GLU A 241 29.43 5.84 3.76
C GLU A 241 30.48 5.96 2.65
N LEU A 242 30.64 7.14 2.07
CA LEU A 242 31.53 7.42 0.95
C LEU A 242 32.76 8.20 1.44
N SER A 243 33.95 7.76 1.01
CA SER A 243 35.22 8.37 1.44
C SER A 243 35.38 9.84 1.02
N ALA A 244 34.70 10.24 -0.05
CA ALA A 244 34.66 11.61 -0.55
C ALA A 244 33.28 11.90 -1.18
N PRO A 245 32.90 13.18 -1.35
CA PRO A 245 31.67 13.56 -2.04
C PRO A 245 31.61 12.95 -3.45
N VAL A 246 30.52 12.24 -3.77
CA VAL A 246 30.30 11.69 -5.11
C VAL A 246 29.80 12.78 -6.07
N ALA A 247 30.52 12.97 -7.18
CA ALA A 247 30.01 13.75 -8.30
C ALA A 247 28.93 12.97 -9.04
N GLU A 248 27.89 13.64 -9.52
CA GLU A 248 26.77 12.99 -10.23
C GLU A 248 27.24 12.08 -11.39
N ALA A 249 28.23 12.54 -12.17
CA ALA A 249 28.78 11.76 -13.28
C ALA A 249 29.44 10.43 -12.85
N ALA A 250 29.79 10.28 -11.57
CA ALA A 250 30.37 9.06 -11.01
C ALA A 250 29.33 8.11 -10.40
N VAL A 251 28.08 8.54 -10.17
CA VAL A 251 27.02 7.73 -9.54
C VAL A 251 26.75 6.40 -10.28
N PRO A 252 26.65 6.35 -11.63
CA PRO A 252 26.47 5.08 -12.32
C PRO A 252 27.60 4.07 -12.09
N LEU A 253 28.84 4.54 -11.96
CA LEU A 253 30.01 3.70 -11.67
C LEU A 253 30.03 3.27 -10.21
N LEU A 254 29.70 4.17 -9.28
CA LEU A 254 29.58 3.88 -7.86
C LEU A 254 28.57 2.77 -7.61
N LEU A 255 27.35 2.88 -8.16
CA LEU A 255 26.28 1.89 -8.00
C LEU A 255 26.72 0.49 -8.47
N ARG A 256 27.42 0.40 -9.60
CA ARG A 256 27.97 -0.88 -10.09
C ARG A 256 29.00 -1.50 -9.14
N GLY A 257 29.77 -0.66 -8.46
CA GLY A 257 30.82 -1.07 -7.54
C GLY A 257 30.32 -1.58 -6.20
N LEU A 258 29.03 -1.40 -5.86
CA LEU A 258 28.48 -1.78 -4.55
C LEU A 258 28.34 -3.30 -4.35
N GLY A 259 28.37 -4.08 -5.44
CA GLY A 259 28.23 -5.54 -5.36
C GLY A 259 26.80 -6.05 -5.08
N LEU A 260 25.78 -5.20 -5.14
CA LEU A 260 24.38 -5.63 -5.02
C LEU A 260 23.98 -6.53 -6.19
N ALA A 261 23.27 -7.63 -5.90
CA ALA A 261 22.80 -8.57 -6.93
C ALA A 261 21.98 -7.89 -8.04
N SER A 262 21.17 -6.88 -7.70
CA SER A 262 20.37 -6.09 -8.64
C SER A 262 21.21 -5.20 -9.58
N LEU A 263 22.46 -4.91 -9.22
CA LEU A 263 23.40 -4.04 -9.93
C LEU A 263 24.55 -4.82 -10.59
N THR A 264 24.70 -6.12 -10.28
CA THR A 264 25.74 -6.97 -10.85
C THR A 264 25.50 -7.24 -12.33
N THR A 265 26.33 -6.63 -13.18
CA THR A 265 26.31 -6.77 -14.64
C THR A 265 27.40 -7.72 -15.14
N ALA A 266 27.65 -8.85 -14.47
CA ALA A 266 28.82 -9.72 -14.69
C ALA A 266 29.14 -10.13 -16.16
N LYS A 267 28.24 -9.87 -17.11
CA LYS A 267 28.44 -10.11 -18.55
C LYS A 267 28.05 -8.93 -19.47
N THR A 268 27.64 -7.76 -18.96
CA THR A 268 27.15 -6.65 -19.81
C THR A 268 28.06 -5.42 -19.73
N ARG A 269 28.61 -5.01 -20.89
CA ARG A 269 29.36 -3.75 -21.05
C ARG A 269 28.46 -2.51 -21.17
N ARG A 270 27.13 -2.70 -21.24
CA ARG A 270 26.19 -1.58 -21.36
C ARG A 270 26.31 -0.67 -20.13
N PRO A 271 26.27 0.66 -20.25
CA PRO A 271 26.25 1.57 -19.11
C PRO A 271 24.96 1.43 -18.29
N LEU A 272 25.01 1.77 -17.00
CA LEU A 272 23.83 1.76 -16.13
C LEU A 272 23.05 3.04 -16.43
N ALA A 273 21.85 2.89 -16.99
CA ALA A 273 20.97 4.00 -17.23
C ALA A 273 20.29 4.42 -15.92
N LEU A 274 20.37 5.70 -15.60
CA LEU A 274 19.71 6.29 -14.44
C LEU A 274 18.67 7.32 -14.88
N THR A 275 17.68 7.52 -14.03
CA THR A 275 16.71 8.62 -14.10
C THR A 275 16.84 9.49 -12.85
N ARG A 276 16.36 10.73 -12.91
CA ARG A 276 16.33 11.67 -11.78
C ARG A 276 14.89 11.90 -11.32
N PRO A 277 14.31 10.99 -10.50
CA PRO A 277 12.97 11.18 -9.97
C PRO A 277 12.94 12.30 -8.92
N THR A 278 11.78 12.93 -8.75
CA THR A 278 11.53 13.82 -7.62
C THR A 278 11.14 13.01 -6.36
N PRO A 279 11.26 13.58 -5.15
CA PRO A 279 10.80 12.93 -3.92
C PRO A 279 9.35 12.42 -3.99
N GLU A 280 8.44 13.20 -4.60
CA GLU A 280 7.04 12.83 -4.84
C GLU A 280 6.94 11.56 -5.68
N GLN A 281 7.74 11.45 -6.74
CA GLN A 281 7.71 10.32 -7.65
C GLN A 281 8.25 9.04 -6.97
N VAL A 282 9.31 9.16 -6.18
CA VAL A 282 9.83 8.03 -5.39
C VAL A 282 8.78 7.56 -4.39
N TRP A 283 8.19 8.47 -3.63
CA TRP A 283 7.16 8.13 -2.67
C TRP A 283 5.94 7.49 -3.35
N ALA A 284 5.50 8.03 -4.50
CA ALA A 284 4.37 7.47 -5.25
C ALA A 284 4.60 6.01 -5.71
N VAL A 285 5.82 5.69 -6.15
CA VAL A 285 6.19 4.30 -6.53
C VAL A 285 6.23 3.39 -5.31
N LEU A 286 6.80 3.83 -4.18
CA LEU A 286 6.81 3.06 -2.93
C LEU A 286 5.39 2.85 -2.38
N PHE A 287 4.55 3.88 -2.44
CA PHE A 287 3.15 3.80 -2.05
C PHE A 287 2.38 2.82 -2.93
N ALA A 288 2.53 2.89 -4.25
CA ALA A 288 1.90 1.95 -5.15
C ALA A 288 2.35 0.51 -4.87
N ALA A 289 3.66 0.27 -4.67
CA ALA A 289 4.19 -1.04 -4.33
C ALA A 289 3.56 -1.62 -3.06
N ALA A 290 3.41 -0.82 -2.02
CA ALA A 290 2.85 -1.25 -0.76
C ALA A 290 1.34 -1.42 -0.80
N ALA A 291 0.62 -0.43 -1.33
CA ALA A 291 -0.84 -0.38 -1.34
C ALA A 291 -1.47 -1.38 -2.31
N HIS A 292 -0.84 -1.58 -3.47
CA HIS A 292 -1.32 -2.48 -4.52
C HIS A 292 -0.64 -3.84 -4.48
N GLY A 293 0.52 -3.92 -3.87
CA GLY A 293 1.23 -5.17 -3.76
C GLY A 293 1.89 -5.62 -5.07
N GLY A 294 2.26 -6.89 -5.07
CA GLY A 294 3.07 -7.53 -6.09
C GLY A 294 2.25 -8.02 -7.28
N ALA A 295 2.85 -8.87 -8.12
CA ALA A 295 2.19 -9.45 -9.27
C ALA A 295 1.00 -10.35 -8.88
N TYR A 296 1.09 -11.03 -7.73
CA TYR A 296 0.15 -12.08 -7.33
C TYR A 296 -0.55 -11.86 -5.99
N ASN A 297 -0.49 -10.64 -5.44
CA ASN A 297 -1.16 -10.33 -4.17
C ASN A 297 -1.99 -9.04 -4.25
N THR A 298 -2.71 -8.73 -3.17
CA THR A 298 -3.63 -7.58 -3.15
C THR A 298 -3.05 -6.33 -2.50
N GLY A 299 -1.84 -6.39 -1.97
CA GLY A 299 -1.23 -5.29 -1.24
C GLY A 299 -1.85 -5.01 0.13
N GLU A 300 -1.39 -3.92 0.74
CA GLU A 300 -1.74 -3.49 2.10
C GLU A 300 -2.88 -2.45 2.14
N TYR A 301 -3.43 -2.09 0.98
CA TYR A 301 -4.37 -0.96 0.80
C TYR A 301 -3.77 0.39 1.18
N GLY A 302 -4.53 1.47 1.06
CA GLY A 302 -4.02 2.83 1.20
C GLY A 302 -3.47 3.13 2.59
N ALA A 303 -4.19 2.79 3.66
CA ALA A 303 -3.77 3.15 5.02
C ALA A 303 -2.40 2.54 5.43
N TYR A 304 -2.25 1.21 5.32
CA TYR A 304 -0.99 0.54 5.65
C TYR A 304 0.05 0.69 4.53
N GLY A 305 -0.38 0.80 3.27
CA GLY A 305 0.50 1.15 2.16
C GLY A 305 1.18 2.50 2.37
N ARG A 306 0.43 3.50 2.85
CA ARG A 306 0.95 4.82 3.25
C ARG A 306 1.99 4.71 4.36
N LEU A 307 1.72 3.91 5.40
CA LEU A 307 2.68 3.68 6.49
C LEU A 307 3.96 3.02 6.00
N ALA A 308 3.85 1.97 5.19
CA ALA A 308 4.98 1.24 4.64
C ALA A 308 5.83 2.10 3.70
N ALA A 309 5.18 2.89 2.84
CA ALA A 309 5.85 3.83 1.94
C ALA A 309 6.67 4.87 2.70
N TRP A 310 6.09 5.48 3.74
CA TRP A 310 6.82 6.44 4.59
C TRP A 310 8.03 5.82 5.29
N ARG A 311 7.92 4.57 5.77
CA ARG A 311 9.07 3.87 6.39
C ARG A 311 10.21 3.66 5.40
N SER A 312 9.92 3.14 4.20
CA SER A 312 10.94 2.95 3.18
C SER A 312 11.53 4.26 2.68
N PHE A 313 10.68 5.26 2.49
CA PHE A 313 11.09 6.59 2.07
C PHE A 313 12.00 7.28 3.12
N ALA A 314 11.66 7.16 4.41
CA ALA A 314 12.47 7.68 5.52
C ALA A 314 13.83 7.00 5.61
N ALA A 315 13.87 5.66 5.50
CA ALA A 315 15.12 4.91 5.52
C ALA A 315 16.03 5.31 4.36
N LEU A 316 15.50 5.42 3.14
CA LEU A 316 16.26 5.88 1.98
C LEU A 316 16.72 7.34 2.12
N ALA A 317 15.89 8.19 2.72
CA ALA A 317 16.27 9.56 3.05
C ALA A 317 17.26 9.67 4.23
N GLY A 318 17.65 8.56 4.86
CA GLY A 318 18.53 8.55 6.03
C GLY A 318 17.96 9.32 7.21
N ALA A 319 16.63 9.40 7.33
CA ALA A 319 15.98 10.01 8.47
C ALA A 319 16.03 9.07 9.70
N PRO A 320 16.01 9.61 10.93
CA PRO A 320 15.83 8.80 12.14
C PRO A 320 14.58 7.90 12.06
N GLY A 321 14.64 6.69 12.62
CA GLY A 321 13.54 5.71 12.52
C GLY A 321 12.22 6.11 13.20
N ASP A 322 12.26 7.10 14.10
CA ASP A 322 11.12 7.70 14.76
C ASP A 322 10.77 9.10 14.24
N ALA A 323 11.41 9.54 13.16
CA ALA A 323 11.15 10.85 12.57
C ALA A 323 9.71 10.96 12.06
N GLU A 324 9.08 12.09 12.35
CA GLU A 324 7.76 12.43 11.84
C GLU A 324 7.80 12.66 10.32
N PRO A 325 6.75 12.27 9.56
CA PRO A 325 6.75 12.38 8.10
C PRO A 325 7.08 13.78 7.54
N ALA A 326 6.72 14.85 8.24
CA ALA A 326 7.07 16.22 7.83
C ALA A 326 8.59 16.47 7.86
N HIS A 327 9.27 15.98 8.89
CA HIS A 327 10.73 16.08 8.98
C HIS A 327 11.42 15.18 7.95
N VAL A 328 10.83 14.01 7.66
CA VAL A 328 11.31 13.14 6.57
C VAL A 328 11.22 13.85 5.21
N GLU A 329 10.12 14.57 4.92
CA GLU A 329 9.96 15.36 3.70
C GLU A 329 11.05 16.43 3.56
N GLU A 330 11.40 17.13 4.65
CA GLU A 330 12.48 18.12 4.67
C GLU A 330 13.84 17.49 4.33
N ILE A 331 14.20 16.37 4.96
CA ILE A 331 15.47 15.66 4.70
C ILE A 331 15.50 15.14 3.25
N ALA A 332 14.41 14.50 2.81
CA ALA A 332 14.31 13.90 1.49
C ALA A 332 14.43 14.94 0.36
N SER A 333 13.95 16.16 0.59
CA SER A 333 14.02 17.27 -0.38
C SER A 333 15.46 17.75 -0.62
N GLY A 334 16.36 17.56 0.34
CA GLY A 334 17.79 17.89 0.19
C GLY A 334 18.60 16.83 -0.55
N ARG A 335 18.05 15.63 -0.77
CA ARG A 335 18.79 14.50 -1.36
C ARG A 335 18.72 14.49 -2.88
N ALA A 336 19.79 13.99 -3.49
CA ALA A 336 19.78 13.64 -4.90
C ALA A 336 19.24 12.21 -5.07
N TRP A 337 18.10 12.09 -5.76
CA TRP A 337 17.43 10.82 -6.02
C TRP A 337 17.74 10.30 -7.43
N TYR A 338 17.94 8.99 -7.54
CA TYR A 338 18.20 8.31 -8.79
C TYR A 338 17.32 7.05 -8.90
N GLY A 339 16.65 6.89 -10.04
CA GLY A 339 15.91 5.69 -10.39
C GLY A 339 16.72 4.79 -11.32
N PHE A 340 16.72 3.48 -11.07
CA PHE A 340 17.36 2.48 -11.93
C PHE A 340 16.52 1.19 -11.95
N ALA A 341 16.33 0.60 -13.12
CA ALA A 341 15.73 -0.73 -13.25
C ALA A 341 15.98 -1.28 -14.66
N GLY A 342 15.85 -2.60 -14.85
CA GLY A 342 15.82 -3.24 -16.18
C GLY A 342 17.15 -3.38 -16.91
N VAL A 343 18.29 -3.13 -16.26
CA VAL A 343 19.64 -3.15 -16.91
C VAL A 343 20.46 -4.40 -16.57
N THR A 344 20.01 -5.18 -15.60
CA THR A 344 20.61 -6.46 -15.18
C THR A 344 19.63 -7.60 -15.42
N LYS A 345 20.10 -8.84 -15.41
CA LYS A 345 19.23 -10.03 -15.49
C LYS A 345 18.36 -10.23 -14.24
N TRP A 346 18.67 -9.50 -13.18
CA TRP A 346 17.92 -9.53 -11.94
C TRP A 346 16.56 -8.85 -12.12
N PHE A 347 16.53 -7.71 -12.82
CA PHE A 347 15.29 -7.07 -13.25
C PHE A 347 14.70 -7.76 -14.48
N ARG A 348 13.38 -7.72 -14.57
CA ARG A 348 12.59 -8.48 -15.56
C ARG A 348 11.90 -7.58 -16.59
N MET A 349 12.14 -6.28 -16.48
CA MET A 349 11.54 -5.20 -17.25
C MET A 349 10.01 -5.18 -17.14
N VAL A 350 9.50 -5.43 -15.93
CA VAL A 350 8.07 -5.45 -15.61
C VAL A 350 7.67 -4.27 -14.73
N ALA A 351 6.37 -4.05 -14.56
CA ALA A 351 5.84 -2.96 -13.74
C ALA A 351 6.25 -3.05 -12.25
N TRP A 352 6.64 -4.24 -11.79
CA TRP A 352 7.11 -4.51 -10.43
C TRP A 352 8.64 -4.43 -10.27
N ASP A 353 9.36 -3.81 -11.20
CA ASP A 353 10.80 -3.58 -11.04
C ASP A 353 11.09 -2.21 -10.44
N ILE A 354 11.53 -2.14 -9.19
CA ILE A 354 11.85 -0.88 -8.51
C ILE A 354 13.35 -0.81 -8.25
N GLY A 355 13.97 0.34 -8.50
CA GLY A 355 15.31 0.61 -7.98
C GLY A 355 15.51 2.10 -7.74
N PHE A 356 15.84 2.44 -6.50
CA PHE A 356 16.09 3.80 -6.07
C PHE A 356 17.41 3.90 -5.32
N ALA A 357 18.11 5.00 -5.57
CA ALA A 357 19.29 5.41 -4.84
C ALA A 357 19.11 6.85 -4.37
N ALA A 358 19.49 7.14 -3.12
CA ALA A 358 19.43 8.46 -2.53
C ALA A 358 20.82 8.85 -2.02
N VAL A 359 21.33 9.97 -2.51
CA VAL A 359 22.64 10.52 -2.10
C VAL A 359 22.41 11.73 -1.20
N SER A 360 23.13 11.80 -0.08
CA SER A 360 23.07 12.94 0.84
C SER A 360 23.50 14.27 0.18
N PRO A 361 23.09 15.43 0.70
CA PRO A 361 23.45 16.73 0.12
C PRO A 361 24.97 16.98 0.02
N ASP A 362 25.74 16.44 0.96
CA ASP A 362 27.21 16.53 0.98
C ASP A 362 27.89 15.48 0.09
N GLY A 363 27.11 14.59 -0.55
CA GLY A 363 27.59 13.52 -1.41
C GLY A 363 28.34 12.41 -0.68
N ARG A 364 28.22 12.30 0.66
CA ARG A 364 29.00 11.35 1.48
C ARG A 364 28.23 10.14 1.97
N GLU A 365 26.92 10.08 1.78
CA GLU A 365 26.10 8.93 2.11
C GLU A 365 25.28 8.50 0.91
N LEU A 366 25.07 7.19 0.80
CA LEU A 366 24.25 6.56 -0.23
C LEU A 366 23.34 5.51 0.40
N ALA A 367 22.05 5.56 0.08
CA ALA A 367 21.10 4.50 0.40
C ALA A 367 20.51 3.93 -0.89
N VAL A 368 20.29 2.62 -0.94
CA VAL A 368 19.75 1.93 -2.12
C VAL A 368 18.66 0.94 -1.71
N LEU A 369 17.58 0.90 -2.49
CA LEU A 369 16.57 -0.17 -2.51
C LEU A 369 16.41 -0.64 -3.95
N ALA A 370 16.39 -1.95 -4.17
CA ALA A 370 15.93 -2.55 -5.42
C ALA A 370 14.98 -3.70 -5.11
N ALA A 371 13.88 -3.80 -5.84
CA ALA A 371 12.87 -4.85 -5.71
C ALA A 371 12.41 -5.33 -7.10
N THR A 372 12.02 -6.60 -7.21
CA THR A 372 11.37 -7.16 -8.39
C THR A 372 10.35 -8.22 -7.95
N ASP A 373 9.25 -8.37 -8.69
CA ASP A 373 8.28 -9.44 -8.48
C ASP A 373 7.71 -9.93 -9.82
N THR A 374 7.89 -11.21 -10.09
CA THR A 374 7.43 -11.94 -11.28
C THR A 374 7.75 -13.43 -11.11
N ASP A 375 7.25 -14.27 -12.03
CA ASP A 375 7.58 -15.70 -12.13
C ASP A 375 9.06 -16.06 -12.36
#